data_AF-A0A2E5ZZM7-F1
#
_entry.id   AF-A0A2E5ZZM7-F1
#
_cell.length_a   1.000
_cell.length_b   1.000
_cell.length_c   1.000
_cell.angle_alpha   90.00
_cell.angle_beta   90.00
_cell.angle_gamma   90.00
#
_symmetry.space_group_name_H-M   'P 1'
#
loop_
_entity.id
_entity.type
_entity.pdbx_description
1 polymer ?
#
loop_
_entity_poly.entity_id
_entity_poly.type
_entity_poly.pdbx_seq_one_letter_code
_entity_poly.pdbx_strand_id
1 'polypeptide(L)' 'MGLWEPMTGTLFSGDAIYDGLLPDELANSVIPDYIHTMKRLREMPVTMVHGGHEASFGRDRLVEIADDYLAWRDR' A
#
# COMPACT_ATOMS: atom_id res chain seq x y z
N MET A 1 5.10 5.13 7.15
CA MET A 1 4.02 5.00 8.17
C MET A 1 2.72 5.49 7.54
N GLY A 2 1.58 4.91 7.92
CA GLY A 2 0.25 5.36 7.47
C GLY A 2 -0.71 5.53 8.65
N LEU A 3 -1.81 6.27 8.43
CA LEU A 3 -2.89 6.48 9.41
C LEU A 3 -4.16 5.79 8.91
N TRP A 4 -4.68 4.86 9.69
CA TRP A 4 -5.95 4.19 9.41
C TRP A 4 -7.05 4.69 10.36
N GLU A 5 -8.16 5.15 9.77
CA GLU A 5 -9.37 5.52 10.47
C GLU A 5 -10.39 4.37 10.32
N PRO A 6 -10.76 3.67 11.42
CA PRO A 6 -11.54 2.45 11.34
C PRO A 6 -13.03 2.65 11.10
N MET A 7 -13.63 3.80 11.46
CA MET A 7 -15.09 3.98 11.31
C MET A 7 -15.51 4.18 9.85
N THR A 8 -14.66 4.80 9.06
CA THR A 8 -14.84 5.11 7.63
C THR A 8 -14.08 4.13 6.75
N GLY A 9 -13.09 3.41 7.30
CA GLY A 9 -12.19 2.56 6.52
C GLY A 9 -11.22 3.37 5.67
N THR A 10 -10.95 4.62 6.02
CA THR A 10 -10.04 5.51 5.29
C THR A 10 -8.60 5.22 5.71
N LEU A 11 -7.71 5.05 4.74
CA LEU A 11 -6.27 4.90 4.95
C LEU A 11 -5.53 6.07 4.29
N PHE A 12 -4.77 6.83 5.07
CA PHE A 12 -3.75 7.72 4.56
C PHE A 12 -2.43 6.95 4.53
N SER A 13 -2.01 6.49 3.36
CA SER A 13 -0.87 5.56 3.21
C SER A 13 0.48 6.26 3.03
N GLY A 14 0.48 7.53 2.60
CA GLY A 14 1.72 8.20 2.18
C GLY A 14 2.39 7.39 1.07
N ASP A 15 3.70 7.17 1.18
CA ASP A 15 4.46 6.39 0.19
C ASP A 15 4.43 4.88 0.42
N ALA A 16 3.64 4.40 1.39
CA ALA A 16 3.53 2.97 1.64
C ALA A 16 2.82 2.24 0.50
N ILE A 17 1.79 2.85 -0.09
CA ILE A 17 1.07 2.35 -1.27
C ILE A 17 0.29 3.48 -1.92
N TYR A 18 0.34 3.56 -3.24
CA TYR A 18 -0.50 4.44 -4.07
C TYR A 18 -0.60 3.88 -5.48
N ASP A 19 -1.54 4.38 -6.29
CA ASP A 19 -1.81 3.90 -7.64
C ASP A 19 -0.78 4.39 -8.66
N GLY A 20 0.46 3.96 -8.50
CA GLY A 20 1.60 4.38 -9.29
C GLY A 20 2.86 3.56 -9.00
N LEU A 21 4.02 4.15 -9.33
CA LEU A 21 5.32 3.49 -9.11
C LEU A 21 5.67 3.47 -7.62
N LEU A 22 5.84 2.27 -7.05
CA LEU A 22 6.21 2.11 -5.65
C LEU A 22 7.72 2.36 -5.45
N PRO A 23 8.13 3.19 -4.46
CA PRO A 23 9.52 3.61 -4.28
C PRO A 23 10.40 2.57 -3.56
N ASP A 24 10.41 1.32 -4.03
CA ASP A 24 11.13 0.22 -3.38
C ASP A 24 12.64 0.16 -3.71
N GLU A 25 13.12 0.95 -4.67
CA GLU A 25 14.54 1.02 -5.10
C GLU A 25 15.29 2.25 -4.56
N LEU A 26 14.74 2.96 -3.57
CA LEU A 26 15.46 4.06 -2.91
C LEU A 26 16.56 3.51 -1.98
N ALA A 27 17.59 4.32 -1.72
CA ALA A 27 18.76 3.92 -0.95
C ALA A 27 18.46 3.42 0.48
N ASN A 28 17.31 3.82 1.03
CA ASN A 28 16.82 3.46 2.35
C ASN A 28 15.60 2.52 2.33
N SER A 29 15.22 2.01 1.17
CA SER A 29 14.13 1.05 1.05
C SER A 29 14.57 -0.33 1.55
N VAL A 30 13.70 -0.97 2.33
CA VAL A 30 13.95 -2.29 2.92
C VAL A 30 12.89 -3.25 2.37
N ILE A 31 13.26 -4.03 1.36
CA ILE A 31 12.32 -4.92 0.63
C ILE A 31 11.54 -5.87 1.56
N PRO A 32 12.16 -6.54 2.56
CA PRO A 32 11.42 -7.38 3.49
C PRO A 32 10.33 -6.65 4.27
N ASP A 33 10.60 -5.42 4.73
CA ASP A 33 9.62 -4.59 5.44
C ASP A 33 8.50 -4.15 4.51
N TYR A 34 8.82 -3.92 3.24
CA TYR A 34 7.83 -3.51 2.25
C TYR A 34 6.91 -4.68 1.85
N ILE A 35 7.45 -5.90 1.73
CA ILE A 35 6.65 -7.13 1.60
C ILE A 35 5.72 -7.30 2.81
N HIS A 36 6.23 -7.14 4.04
CA HIS A 36 5.41 -7.22 5.25
C HIS A 36 4.29 -6.16 5.24
N THR A 37 4.60 -4.95 4.80
CA THR A 37 3.64 -3.86 4.65
C THR A 37 2.53 -4.22 3.67
N MET A 38 2.86 -4.75 2.48
CA MET A 38 1.87 -5.12 1.47
C MET A 38 0.94 -6.24 1.95
N LYS A 39 1.50 -7.28 2.60
CA LYS A 39 0.69 -8.36 3.20
C LYS A 39 -0.32 -7.82 4.20
N ARG A 40 0.11 -6.91 5.08
CA ARG A 40 -0.76 -6.30 6.08
C ARG A 40 -1.84 -5.41 5.44
N LEU A 41 -1.46 -4.56 4.49
CA LEU A 41 -2.39 -3.63 3.83
C LEU A 41 -3.48 -4.37 3.04
N ARG A 42 -3.11 -5.45 2.36
CA ARG A 42 -4.04 -6.33 1.63
C ARG A 42 -5.16 -6.89 2.52
N GLU A 43 -4.85 -7.21 3.77
CA GLU A 43 -5.81 -7.80 4.72
C GLU A 43 -6.67 -6.77 5.45
N MET A 44 -6.21 -5.51 5.55
CA MET A 44 -6.95 -4.47 6.26
C MET A 44 -8.28 -4.16 5.58
N PRO A 45 -9.38 -3.92 6.33
CA PRO A 45 -10.71 -3.60 5.80
C PRO A 45 -10.80 -2.14 5.32
N VAL A 46 -9.85 -1.71 4.47
CA VAL A 46 -9.82 -0.38 3.87
C VAL A 46 -10.92 -0.27 2.80
N THR A 47 -11.59 0.87 2.79
CA THR A 47 -12.59 1.27 1.79
C THR A 47 -12.02 2.28 0.81
N MET A 48 -11.21 3.24 1.30
CA MET A 48 -10.61 4.33 0.52
C MET A 48 -9.16 4.56 0.96
N VAL A 49 -8.27 4.73 -0.01
CA VAL A 49 -6.85 5.07 0.21
C VAL A 49 -6.56 6.47 -0.31
N HIS A 50 -5.89 7.26 0.52
CA HIS A 50 -5.25 8.52 0.16
C HIS A 50 -3.73 8.32 0.19
N GLY A 51 -3.15 8.15 -1.01
CA GLY A 51 -1.70 8.04 -1.22
C GLY A 51 -0.96 9.34 -0.94
N GLY A 52 0.37 9.26 -0.82
CA GLY A 52 1.24 10.44 -0.88
C GLY A 52 1.27 11.08 -2.27
N HIS A 53 0.97 10.28 -3.29
CA HIS A 53 0.91 10.64 -4.70
C HIS A 53 -0.38 10.11 -5.33
N GLU A 54 -0.69 10.64 -6.52
CA GLU A 54 -1.82 10.24 -7.37
C GLU A 54 -3.22 10.46 -6.74
N ALA A 55 -4.24 10.01 -7.47
CA ALA A 55 -5.63 10.08 -7.02
C ALA A 55 -5.94 9.05 -5.93
N SER A 56 -7.01 9.29 -5.18
CA SER A 56 -7.52 8.33 -4.19
C SER A 56 -8.17 7.14 -4.89
N PHE A 57 -8.06 5.95 -4.28
CA PHE A 57 -8.56 4.71 -4.87
C PHE A 57 -9.19 3.79 -3.83
N GLY A 58 -10.01 2.86 -4.33
CA GLY A 58 -10.79 1.93 -3.50
C GLY A 58 -10.06 0.63 -3.16
N ARG A 59 -10.73 -0.18 -2.34
CA ARG A 59 -10.26 -1.49 -1.86
C ARG A 59 -9.72 -2.42 -2.95
N ASP A 60 -10.46 -2.57 -4.04
CA ASP A 60 -10.10 -3.55 -5.08
C ASP A 60 -8.74 -3.20 -5.70
N ARG A 61 -8.51 -1.91 -5.95
CA ARG A 61 -7.23 -1.42 -6.46
C ARG A 61 -6.10 -1.54 -5.43
N LEU A 62 -6.38 -1.34 -4.14
CA LEU A 62 -5.40 -1.61 -3.06
C LEU A 62 -4.92 -3.06 -3.08
N VAL A 63 -5.84 -4.02 -3.20
CA VAL A 63 -5.51 -5.44 -3.23
C VAL A 63 -4.70 -5.77 -4.48
N GLU A 64 -5.09 -5.24 -5.64
CA GLU A 64 -4.38 -5.46 -6.91
C GLU A 64 -2.92 -4.98 -6.83
N ILE A 65 -2.68 -3.73 -6.40
CA ILE A 65 -1.31 -3.19 -6.27
C ILE A 65 -0.47 -4.00 -5.28
N ALA A 66 -1.06 -4.42 -4.15
CA ALA A 66 -0.37 -5.23 -3.16
C ALA A 66 -0.01 -6.62 -3.72
N ASP A 67 -0.94 -7.27 -4.42
CA ASP A 67 -0.73 -8.60 -5.02
C ASP A 67 0.32 -8.54 -6.14
N ASP A 68 0.29 -7.51 -6.99
CA ASP A 68 1.28 -7.29 -8.04
C ASP A 68 2.69 -7.12 -7.46
N TYR A 69 2.83 -6.30 -6.41
CA TYR A 69 4.11 -6.11 -5.74
C TYR A 69 4.63 -7.42 -5.10
N LEU A 70 3.74 -8.16 -4.43
CA LEU A 70 4.10 -9.43 -3.80
C LEU A 70 4.52 -10.48 -4.84
N ALA A 71 3.82 -10.59 -5.96
CA ALA A 71 4.18 -11.50 -7.05
C ALA A 71 5.56 -11.18 -7.67
N TRP A 72 5.96 -9.91 -7.63
CA TRP A 72 7.26 -9.47 -8.08
C TRP A 72 8.38 -9.73 -7.07
N ARG A 73 8.20 -9.36 -5.80
CA ARG A 73 9.28 -9.32 -4.79
C ARG A 73 9.31 -10.49 -3.79
N ASP A 74 8.21 -11.20 -3.56
CA ASP A 74 8.09 -12.29 -2.57
C ASP A 74 8.23 -13.67 -3.25
N ARG A 75 9.45 -13.98 -3.72
CA ARG A 75 9.80 -15.25 -4.40
C ARG A 75 10.77 -16.09 -3.59
#